data_AF-A0A2V2UYJ0-F1
#
_entry.id   AF-A0A2V2UYJ0-F1
#
_cell.length_a   1.000
_cell.length_b   1.000
_cell.length_c   1.000
_cell.angle_alpha   90.00
_cell.angle_beta   90.00
_cell.angle_gamma   90.00
#
_symmetry.space_group_name_H-M   'P 1'
#
loop_
_entity.id
_entity.type
_entity.pdbx_description
1 polymer ?
#
loop_
_entity_poly.entity_id
_entity_poly.type
_entity_poly.pdbx_seq_one_letter_code
_entity_poly.pdbx_strand_id
1 'polypeptide(L)'
;MKGFVAVCMSLAPELLKMRRAKPIHFAWSYDEEVSCLGGMELAEFARDHDVRAEGCIIGEPTGMTVVIAHKGTSHFWVRVRGKAAHSSLALTGESCNAIDYATKLITKLREIAEEYRRNGTRHDFQVPFSTLSTNLISGGNASNTVPAECEFLFEFRALPNETVSKMMQQVRSYVETQLLPAMKAEFEDAEIVITPRDETPSFEGSEEAPSPSWYVPLSIITTFGKYLAARRRATTAGLPAHQL
;
A
#
# COMPACT_ATOMS: atom_id res chain seq x y z
N MET A 1 9.73 16.05 -7.99
CA MET A 1 9.52 17.18 -7.06
C MET A 1 10.64 18.24 -6.93
N LYS A 2 11.94 17.93 -7.09
CA LYS A 2 13.04 18.89 -6.80
C LYS A 2 12.94 20.27 -7.48
N GLY A 3 12.41 20.32 -8.71
CA GLY A 3 12.19 21.59 -9.42
C GLY A 3 11.21 22.53 -8.72
N PHE A 4 10.11 22.01 -8.17
CA PHE A 4 9.15 22.82 -7.42
C PHE A 4 9.78 23.39 -6.14
N VAL A 5 10.54 22.57 -5.41
CA VAL A 5 11.30 23.02 -4.22
C VAL A 5 12.22 24.18 -4.58
N ALA A 6 12.96 24.08 -5.69
CA ALA A 6 13.84 25.14 -6.16
C ALA A 6 13.08 26.44 -6.47
N VAL A 7 11.91 26.35 -7.10
CA VAL A 7 11.04 27.51 -7.38
C VAL A 7 10.52 28.14 -6.08
N CYS A 8 10.01 27.36 -5.12
CA CYS A 8 9.57 27.90 -3.83
C CYS A 8 10.71 28.62 -3.09
N MET A 9 11.90 28.01 -3.08
CA MET A 9 13.07 28.59 -2.41
C MET A 9 13.58 29.85 -3.12
N SER A 10 13.54 29.92 -4.45
CA SER A 10 13.94 31.13 -5.19
C SER A 10 12.99 32.30 -4.97
N LEU A 11 11.70 32.02 -4.74
CA LEU A 11 10.67 33.02 -4.46
C LEU A 11 10.69 33.51 -2.99
N ALA A 12 11.41 32.86 -2.09
CA ALA A 12 11.41 33.22 -0.66
C ALA A 12 11.72 34.72 -0.39
N PRO A 13 12.71 35.38 -1.03
CA PRO A 13 12.97 36.81 -0.82
C PRO A 13 11.81 37.71 -1.27
N GLU A 14 11.09 37.32 -2.32
CA GLU A 14 9.94 38.06 -2.84
C GLU A 14 8.74 37.88 -1.91
N LEU A 15 8.46 36.65 -1.52
CA LEU A 15 7.41 36.31 -0.57
C LEU A 15 7.58 37.07 0.75
N LEU A 16 8.82 37.22 1.24
CA LEU A 16 9.14 37.97 2.46
C LEU A 16 8.83 39.47 2.34
N LYS A 17 8.99 40.07 1.16
CA LYS A 17 8.68 41.49 0.88
C LYS A 17 7.19 41.77 0.72
N MET A 18 6.39 40.75 0.40
CA MET A 18 4.94 40.92 0.22
C MET A 18 4.24 41.28 1.53
N ARG A 19 3.23 42.15 1.46
CA ARG A 19 2.27 42.33 2.55
C ARG A 19 1.34 41.11 2.58
N ARG A 20 1.60 40.18 3.49
CA ARG A 20 0.86 38.92 3.60
C ARG A 20 -0.31 39.07 4.57
N ALA A 21 -1.50 38.61 4.16
CA ALA A 21 -2.66 38.50 5.04
C ALA A 21 -2.54 37.32 6.02
N LYS A 22 -1.80 36.27 5.63
CA LYS A 22 -1.60 35.01 6.38
C LYS A 22 -0.16 34.50 6.19
N PRO A 23 0.39 33.70 7.13
CA PRO A 23 1.71 33.12 6.98
C PRO A 23 1.78 32.15 5.79
N ILE A 24 2.98 31.99 5.22
CA ILE A 24 3.29 30.96 4.23
C ILE A 24 4.28 30.02 4.90
N HIS A 25 3.96 28.74 4.93
CA HIS A 25 4.80 27.69 5.49
C HIS A 25 5.42 26.87 4.35
N PHE A 26 6.73 26.64 4.43
CA PHE A 26 7.39 25.63 3.59
C PHE A 26 7.55 24.35 4.41
N ALA A 27 7.06 23.25 3.85
CA ALA A 27 6.94 21.98 4.53
C ALA A 27 7.65 20.92 3.66
N TRP A 28 8.89 20.60 4.01
CA TRP A 28 9.72 19.68 3.23
C TRP A 28 9.76 18.31 3.90
N SER A 29 9.23 17.30 3.21
CA SER A 29 9.28 15.91 3.65
C SER A 29 10.45 15.15 3.00
N TYR A 30 10.61 13.89 3.41
CA TYR A 30 11.55 12.94 2.85
C TYR A 30 10.85 11.57 2.73
N ASP A 31 11.47 10.65 2.00
CA ASP A 31 11.03 9.25 1.88
C ASP A 31 9.66 9.01 1.18
N GLU A 32 9.17 10.00 0.42
CA GLU A 32 7.90 9.89 -0.32
C GLU A 32 7.92 8.72 -1.32
N GLU A 33 9.00 8.57 -2.09
CA GLU A 33 9.15 7.54 -3.13
C GLU A 33 9.29 6.10 -2.60
N VAL A 34 9.29 5.91 -1.27
CA VAL A 34 9.53 4.60 -0.63
C VAL A 34 8.45 4.23 0.38
N SER A 35 8.14 5.12 1.33
CA SER A 35 7.20 4.80 2.42
C SER A 35 6.31 5.95 2.88
N CYS A 36 6.55 7.18 2.41
CA CYS A 36 5.86 8.40 2.83
C CYS A 36 5.98 8.74 4.32
N LEU A 37 6.94 8.15 5.05
CA LEU A 37 7.11 8.38 6.49
C LEU A 37 7.32 9.85 6.84
N GLY A 38 8.16 10.57 6.08
CA GLY A 38 8.44 11.98 6.35
C GLY A 38 7.20 12.87 6.19
N GLY A 39 6.24 12.50 5.34
CA GLY A 39 4.97 13.21 5.23
C GLY A 39 4.09 13.02 6.47
N MET A 40 4.08 11.82 7.04
CA MET A 40 3.36 11.53 8.29
C MET A 40 3.97 12.28 9.47
N GLU A 41 5.29 12.24 9.63
CA GLU A 41 5.99 12.97 10.69
C GLU A 41 5.76 14.48 10.59
N LEU A 42 5.74 15.03 9.37
CA LEU A 42 5.45 16.44 9.13
C LEU A 42 4.01 16.82 9.53
N ALA A 43 3.04 15.94 9.25
CA ALA A 43 1.65 16.15 9.66
C ALA A 43 1.49 16.09 11.19
N GLU A 44 2.18 15.15 11.86
CA GLU A 44 2.22 15.08 13.32
C GLU A 44 2.87 16.32 13.93
N PHE A 45 4.01 16.75 13.40
CA PHE A 45 4.68 17.97 13.81
C PHE A 45 3.77 19.20 13.69
N ALA A 46 3.10 19.36 12.54
CA ALA A 46 2.19 20.47 12.30
C ALA A 46 1.03 20.49 13.31
N ARG A 47 0.44 19.32 13.61
CA ARG A 47 -0.60 19.18 14.62
C ARG A 47 -0.08 19.55 16.01
N ASP A 48 1.06 18.99 16.41
CA ASP A 48 1.58 19.12 17.78
C ASP A 48 2.09 20.55 18.08
N HIS A 49 2.40 21.33 17.04
CA HIS A 49 2.83 22.73 17.15
C HIS A 49 1.74 23.74 16.71
N ASP A 50 0.49 23.31 16.54
CA ASP A 50 -0.65 24.14 16.09
C ASP A 50 -0.33 24.96 14.82
N VAL A 51 0.41 24.37 13.88
CA VAL A 51 0.67 24.97 12.56
C VAL A 51 -0.62 24.89 11.75
N ARG A 52 -1.26 26.04 11.52
CA ARG A 52 -2.50 26.13 10.76
C ARG A 52 -2.25 26.69 9.37
N ALA A 53 -2.73 25.97 8.36
CA ALA A 53 -2.80 26.44 6.98
C ALA A 53 -4.26 26.39 6.52
N GLU A 54 -4.65 27.22 5.55
CA GLU A 54 -5.98 27.15 4.93
C GLU A 54 -6.01 26.30 3.68
N GLY A 55 -4.83 25.98 3.15
CA GLY A 55 -4.63 25.13 2.00
C GLY A 55 -3.17 24.70 1.91
N CYS A 56 -2.93 23.69 1.09
CA CYS A 56 -1.61 23.16 0.79
C CYS A 56 -1.44 23.04 -0.73
N ILE A 57 -0.27 23.44 -1.24
CA ILE A 57 0.10 23.21 -2.64
C ILE A 57 1.21 22.17 -2.62
N ILE A 58 0.94 21.02 -3.23
CA ILE A 58 1.91 19.93 -3.36
C ILE A 58 2.52 20.01 -4.76
N GLY A 59 3.84 20.11 -4.79
CA GLY A 59 4.64 20.37 -5.99
C GLY A 59 4.91 19.19 -6.91
N GLU A 60 3.91 18.34 -7.13
CA GLU A 60 4.07 17.18 -8.00
C GLU A 60 4.25 17.58 -9.46
N PRO A 61 4.97 16.78 -10.28
CA PRO A 61 5.23 17.09 -11.68
C PRO A 61 3.99 16.85 -12.56
N THR A 62 2.91 17.58 -12.31
CA THR A 62 1.60 17.46 -12.99
C THR A 62 1.54 18.21 -14.33
N GLY A 63 2.68 18.67 -14.86
CA GLY A 63 2.72 19.46 -16.09
C GLY A 63 1.96 20.79 -15.98
N MET A 64 1.95 21.43 -14.80
CA MET A 64 1.22 22.68 -14.51
C MET A 64 -0.31 22.53 -14.51
N THR A 65 -0.83 21.31 -14.41
CA THR A 65 -2.26 21.05 -14.24
C THR A 65 -2.61 20.89 -12.76
N VAL A 66 -3.73 21.46 -12.34
CA VAL A 66 -4.25 21.26 -10.98
C VAL A 66 -4.79 19.84 -10.87
N VAL A 67 -4.26 19.08 -9.91
CA VAL A 67 -4.75 17.73 -9.58
C VAL A 67 -5.38 17.80 -8.20
N ILE A 68 -6.69 17.58 -8.14
CA ILE A 68 -7.49 17.68 -6.90
C ILE A 68 -7.80 16.33 -6.26
N ALA A 69 -7.42 15.22 -6.90
CA ALA A 69 -7.69 13.88 -6.39
C ALA A 69 -6.64 12.88 -6.87
N HIS A 70 -6.38 11.86 -6.05
CA HIS A 70 -5.51 10.73 -6.40
C HIS A 70 -6.03 9.43 -5.77
N LYS A 71 -5.71 8.31 -6.42
CA LYS A 71 -5.99 6.97 -5.87
C LYS A 71 -5.06 6.67 -4.70
N GLY A 72 -5.59 5.97 -3.71
CA GLY A 72 -4.76 5.36 -2.69
C GLY A 72 -3.89 4.28 -3.30
N THR A 73 -2.80 3.93 -2.63
CA THR A 73 -1.89 2.87 -3.04
C THR A 73 -1.64 1.96 -1.85
N SER A 74 -1.72 0.65 -2.03
CA SER A 74 -1.45 -0.32 -0.96
C SER A 74 -0.70 -1.51 -1.52
N HIS A 75 0.42 -1.85 -0.92
CA HIS A 75 1.24 -2.99 -1.31
C HIS A 75 1.22 -4.09 -0.25
N PHE A 76 1.16 -5.34 -0.72
CA PHE A 76 1.13 -6.52 0.14
C PHE A 76 2.13 -7.55 -0.35
N TRP A 77 2.99 -8.00 0.56
CA TRP A 77 3.79 -9.20 0.36
C TRP A 77 2.98 -10.43 0.73
N VAL A 78 3.07 -11.47 -0.10
CA VAL A 78 2.48 -12.77 0.16
C VAL A 78 3.58 -13.82 0.12
N ARG A 79 3.69 -14.59 1.20
CA ARG A 79 4.59 -15.75 1.30
C ARG A 79 3.76 -17.01 1.35
N VAL A 80 4.08 -17.95 0.48
CA VAL A 80 3.46 -19.28 0.41
C VAL A 80 4.52 -20.32 0.76
N ARG A 81 4.27 -21.08 1.82
CA ARG A 81 5.12 -22.18 2.27
C ARG A 81 4.42 -23.52 2.03
N GLY A 82 5.04 -24.35 1.21
CA GLY A 82 4.69 -25.73 0.94
C GLY A 82 5.78 -26.70 1.40
N LYS A 83 5.91 -27.84 0.71
CA LYS A 83 6.84 -28.93 1.04
C LYS A 83 7.62 -29.35 -0.20
N ALA A 84 8.95 -29.26 -0.10
CA ALA A 84 9.84 -29.69 -1.17
C ALA A 84 9.91 -31.22 -1.25
N ALA A 85 9.99 -31.71 -2.48
CA ALA A 85 10.22 -33.11 -2.81
C ALA A 85 10.92 -33.19 -4.17
N HIS A 86 11.46 -34.36 -4.52
CA HIS A 86 11.85 -34.61 -5.90
C HIS A 86 10.62 -34.44 -6.80
N SER A 87 10.74 -33.80 -7.97
CA SER A 87 9.59 -33.47 -8.82
C SER A 87 8.80 -34.69 -9.30
N SER A 88 9.39 -35.89 -9.30
CA SER A 88 8.68 -37.15 -9.57
C SER A 88 7.67 -37.56 -8.49
N LEU A 89 7.71 -36.94 -7.31
CA LEU A 89 6.77 -37.15 -6.20
C LEU A 89 5.70 -36.05 -6.14
N ALA A 90 5.62 -35.18 -7.16
CA ALA A 90 4.58 -34.17 -7.25
C ALA A 90 3.17 -34.82 -7.17
N LEU A 91 2.25 -34.13 -6.51
CA LEU A 91 0.86 -34.58 -6.27
C LEU A 91 0.73 -35.82 -5.38
N THR A 92 1.79 -36.18 -4.65
CA THR A 92 1.72 -37.15 -3.54
C THR A 92 1.71 -36.41 -2.20
N GLY A 93 1.38 -37.10 -1.11
CA GLY A 93 1.48 -36.55 0.25
C GLY A 93 2.90 -36.19 0.71
N GLU A 94 3.91 -36.40 -0.14
CA GLU A 94 5.28 -36.00 0.12
C GLU A 94 5.62 -34.60 -0.38
N SER A 95 4.71 -33.93 -1.09
CA SER A 95 4.98 -32.63 -1.72
C SER A 95 3.81 -31.67 -1.55
N CYS A 96 4.10 -30.37 -1.47
CA CYS A 96 3.09 -29.31 -1.60
C CYS A 96 3.72 -28.15 -2.36
N ASN A 97 3.23 -27.87 -3.57
CA ASN A 97 3.89 -26.94 -4.48
C ASN A 97 3.50 -25.48 -4.20
N ALA A 98 4.41 -24.71 -3.62
CA ALA A 98 4.17 -23.31 -3.28
C ALA A 98 3.89 -22.42 -4.50
N ILE A 99 4.48 -22.70 -5.67
CA ILE A 99 4.25 -21.90 -6.88
C ILE A 99 2.83 -22.12 -7.41
N ASP A 100 2.33 -23.37 -7.39
CA ASP A 100 0.99 -23.68 -7.88
C ASP A 100 -0.07 -22.98 -7.02
N TYR A 101 0.09 -23.02 -5.69
CA TYR A 101 -0.82 -22.34 -4.76
C TYR A 101 -0.72 -20.81 -4.83
N ALA A 102 0.48 -20.25 -5.01
CA ALA A 102 0.65 -18.83 -5.29
C ALA A 102 -0.07 -18.42 -6.58
N THR A 103 0.04 -19.23 -7.64
CA THR A 103 -0.60 -18.97 -8.94
C THR A 103 -2.14 -18.99 -8.84
N LYS A 104 -2.71 -19.91 -8.04
CA LYS A 104 -4.16 -19.90 -7.73
C LYS A 104 -4.58 -18.59 -7.05
N LEU A 105 -3.79 -18.10 -6.09
CA LEU A 105 -4.08 -16.83 -5.43
C LEU A 105 -3.95 -15.63 -6.38
N ILE A 106 -2.91 -15.60 -7.23
CA ILE A 106 -2.72 -14.56 -8.25
C ILE A 106 -3.89 -14.55 -9.25
N THR A 107 -4.37 -15.74 -9.63
CA THR A 107 -5.56 -15.88 -10.48
C THR A 107 -6.78 -15.29 -9.79
N LYS A 108 -6.95 -15.56 -8.48
CA LYS A 108 -8.03 -14.95 -7.71
C LYS A 108 -7.93 -13.42 -7.62
N LEU A 109 -6.72 -12.88 -7.43
CA LEU A 109 -6.50 -11.43 -7.46
C LEU A 109 -6.90 -10.84 -8.82
N ARG A 110 -6.62 -11.54 -9.92
CA ARG A 110 -7.06 -11.12 -11.25
C ARG A 110 -8.58 -11.11 -11.39
N GLU A 111 -9.28 -12.13 -10.90
CA GLU A 111 -10.74 -12.15 -10.89
C GLU A 111 -11.33 -10.99 -10.09
N ILE A 112 -10.76 -10.69 -8.92
CA ILE A 112 -11.16 -9.55 -8.09
C ILE A 112 -10.96 -8.24 -8.86
N ALA A 113 -9.80 -8.07 -9.52
CA ALA A 113 -9.52 -6.89 -10.34
C ALA A 113 -10.56 -6.70 -11.46
N GLU A 114 -10.97 -7.78 -12.11
CA GLU A 114 -11.99 -7.76 -13.16
C GLU A 114 -13.38 -7.46 -12.62
N GLU A 115 -13.70 -7.87 -11.40
CA GLU A 115 -14.94 -7.51 -10.71
C GLU A 115 -14.98 -6.02 -10.38
N TYR A 116 -13.89 -5.43 -9.88
CA TYR A 116 -13.79 -3.97 -9.70
C TYR A 116 -13.97 -3.23 -11.04
N ARG A 117 -13.36 -3.74 -12.11
CA ARG A 117 -13.55 -3.18 -13.46
C ARG A 117 -15.00 -3.27 -13.94
N ARG A 118 -15.69 -4.39 -13.72
CA ARG A 118 -17.08 -4.58 -14.20
C ARG A 118 -18.10 -3.84 -13.33
N ASN A 119 -18.02 -4.03 -12.02
CA ASN A 119 -19.09 -3.70 -11.07
C ASN A 119 -18.64 -2.81 -9.90
N GLY A 120 -17.36 -2.46 -9.82
CA GLY A 120 -16.83 -1.57 -8.79
C GLY A 120 -17.32 -0.12 -8.93
N THR A 121 -16.96 0.71 -7.96
CA THR A 121 -17.32 2.13 -7.99
C THR A 121 -16.62 2.84 -9.16
N ARG A 122 -17.16 4.01 -9.55
CA ARG A 122 -16.59 4.86 -10.59
C ARG A 122 -16.14 6.22 -10.05
N HIS A 123 -15.11 6.77 -10.68
CA HIS A 123 -14.56 8.10 -10.42
C HIS A 123 -14.04 8.71 -11.73
N ASP A 124 -13.90 10.03 -11.79
CA ASP A 124 -13.54 10.79 -13.00
C ASP A 124 -12.04 10.73 -13.37
N PHE A 125 -11.31 9.74 -12.86
CA PHE A 125 -9.96 9.44 -13.30
C PHE A 125 -9.91 8.79 -14.69
N GLN A 126 -8.77 8.92 -15.38
CA GLN A 126 -8.52 8.23 -16.66
C GLN A 126 -8.77 6.71 -16.57
N VAL A 127 -8.40 6.09 -15.44
CA VAL A 127 -8.84 4.74 -15.09
C VAL A 127 -9.91 4.86 -14.02
N PRO A 128 -11.21 4.73 -14.38
CA PRO A 128 -12.30 5.20 -13.52
C PRO A 128 -12.68 4.22 -12.41
N PHE A 129 -11.89 3.16 -12.15
CA PHE A 129 -12.17 2.14 -11.15
C PHE A 129 -10.91 1.80 -10.36
N SER A 130 -11.04 1.19 -9.18
CA SER A 130 -9.89 0.70 -8.40
C SER A 130 -9.19 -0.44 -9.12
N THR A 131 -7.85 -0.44 -9.10
CA THR A 131 -7.04 -1.43 -9.82
C THR A 131 -6.33 -2.36 -8.85
N LEU A 132 -6.13 -3.61 -9.26
CA LEU A 132 -5.40 -4.62 -8.51
C LEU A 132 -4.45 -5.33 -9.47
N SER A 133 -3.17 -5.44 -9.11
CA SER A 133 -2.16 -6.09 -9.95
C SER A 133 -1.11 -6.82 -9.11
N THR A 134 -0.65 -7.98 -9.60
CA THR A 134 0.55 -8.64 -9.07
C THR A 134 1.76 -8.12 -9.84
N ASN A 135 2.74 -7.57 -9.13
CA ASN A 135 3.82 -6.80 -9.72
C ASN A 135 5.18 -7.53 -9.64
N LEU A 136 5.37 -8.40 -8.64
CA LEU A 136 6.59 -9.20 -8.45
C LEU A 136 6.23 -10.63 -8.05
N ILE A 137 7.01 -11.61 -8.48
CA ILE A 137 6.91 -13.02 -8.07
C ILE A 137 8.28 -13.68 -8.11
N SER A 138 8.58 -14.53 -7.13
CA SER A 138 9.78 -15.37 -7.08
C SER A 138 9.47 -16.67 -6.35
N GLY A 139 9.93 -17.81 -6.87
CA GLY A 139 9.72 -19.11 -6.23
C GLY A 139 10.49 -20.23 -6.91
N GLY A 140 10.76 -21.29 -6.17
CA GLY A 140 11.55 -22.43 -6.63
C GLY A 140 13.06 -22.18 -6.63
N ASN A 141 13.83 -23.28 -6.60
CA ASN A 141 15.29 -23.24 -6.51
C ASN A 141 16.00 -24.21 -7.48
N ALA A 142 15.31 -25.24 -7.98
CA ALA A 142 15.84 -26.23 -8.91
C ALA A 142 14.74 -26.83 -9.79
N SER A 143 15.08 -27.20 -11.03
CA SER A 143 14.12 -27.71 -12.03
C SER A 143 13.56 -29.11 -11.70
N ASN A 144 14.23 -29.86 -10.83
CA ASN A 144 13.87 -31.22 -10.42
C ASN A 144 13.32 -31.30 -8.99
N THR A 145 12.93 -30.16 -8.41
CA THR A 145 12.41 -30.07 -7.04
C THR A 145 11.06 -29.37 -7.03
N VAL A 146 10.08 -29.95 -6.34
CA VAL A 146 8.82 -29.26 -6.03
C VAL A 146 9.14 -28.04 -5.15
N PRO A 147 8.77 -26.81 -5.54
CA PRO A 147 9.05 -25.61 -4.76
C PRO A 147 8.37 -25.62 -3.39
N ALA A 148 9.16 -25.51 -2.31
CA ALA A 148 8.63 -25.29 -0.96
C ALA A 148 8.25 -23.84 -0.69
N GLU A 149 8.77 -22.88 -1.46
CA GLU A 149 8.59 -21.45 -1.18
C GLU A 149 8.27 -20.68 -2.46
N CYS A 150 7.34 -19.75 -2.33
CA CYS A 150 7.01 -18.75 -3.34
C CYS A 150 6.61 -17.45 -2.62
N GLU A 151 7.16 -16.32 -3.07
CA GLU A 151 6.82 -14.99 -2.60
C GLU A 151 6.37 -14.13 -3.77
N PHE A 152 5.33 -13.32 -3.57
CA PHE A 152 4.89 -12.35 -4.56
C PHE A 152 4.37 -11.08 -3.91
N LEU A 153 4.38 -9.98 -4.67
CA LEU A 153 3.86 -8.70 -4.23
C LEU A 153 2.73 -8.25 -5.15
N PHE A 154 1.62 -7.84 -4.55
CA PHE A 154 0.51 -7.22 -5.26
C PHE A 154 0.22 -5.81 -4.74
N GLU A 155 -0.31 -4.98 -5.64
CA GLU A 155 -0.70 -3.60 -5.41
C GLU A 155 -2.20 -3.45 -5.60
N PHE A 156 -2.85 -2.73 -4.71
CA PHE A 156 -4.21 -2.25 -4.89
C PHE A 156 -4.22 -0.72 -4.91
N ARG A 157 -4.83 -0.13 -5.95
CA ARG A 157 -5.08 1.31 -6.02
C ARG A 157 -6.54 1.62 -5.81
N ALA A 158 -6.88 2.12 -4.62
CA ALA A 158 -8.24 2.42 -4.21
C ALA A 158 -8.71 3.78 -4.72
N LEU A 159 -9.95 3.88 -5.19
CA LEU A 159 -10.64 5.15 -5.37
C LEU A 159 -10.94 5.83 -4.01
N PRO A 160 -11.14 7.16 -3.97
CA PRO A 160 -11.48 7.93 -2.77
C PRO A 160 -12.62 7.37 -1.90
N ASN A 161 -13.60 6.72 -2.52
CA ASN A 161 -14.78 6.15 -1.87
C ASN A 161 -14.68 4.64 -1.63
N GLU A 162 -13.51 4.04 -1.80
CA GLU A 162 -13.28 2.62 -1.56
C GLU A 162 -12.29 2.38 -0.43
N THR A 163 -12.39 1.19 0.17
CA THR A 163 -11.48 0.78 1.24
C THR A 163 -10.73 -0.48 0.85
N VAL A 164 -9.44 -0.49 1.17
CA VAL A 164 -8.54 -1.63 1.02
C VAL A 164 -9.07 -2.85 1.78
N SER A 165 -9.75 -2.61 2.91
CA SER A 165 -10.33 -3.66 3.76
C SER A 165 -11.34 -4.55 3.02
N LYS A 166 -12.16 -3.99 2.12
CA LYS A 166 -13.14 -4.76 1.35
C LYS A 166 -12.45 -5.74 0.39
N MET A 167 -11.44 -5.26 -0.35
CA MET A 167 -10.63 -6.11 -1.23
C MET A 167 -9.89 -7.17 -0.42
N MET A 168 -9.24 -6.79 0.69
CA MET A 168 -8.51 -7.73 1.54
C MET A 168 -9.41 -8.79 2.16
N GLN A 169 -10.67 -8.49 2.46
CA GLN A 169 -11.63 -9.48 2.96
C GLN A 169 -11.90 -10.58 1.91
N GLN A 170 -12.02 -10.21 0.64
CA GLN A 170 -12.19 -11.19 -0.45
C GLN A 170 -10.97 -12.09 -0.60
N VAL A 171 -9.76 -11.51 -0.51
CA VAL A 171 -8.49 -12.25 -0.57
C VAL A 171 -8.36 -13.21 0.62
N ARG A 172 -8.56 -12.72 1.85
CA ARG A 172 -8.48 -13.55 3.07
C ARG A 172 -9.50 -14.67 3.06
N SER A 173 -10.74 -14.38 2.66
CA SER A 173 -11.80 -15.40 2.55
C SER A 173 -11.40 -16.53 1.60
N TYR A 174 -10.83 -16.21 0.43
CA TYR A 174 -10.37 -17.24 -0.49
C TYR A 174 -9.20 -18.06 0.08
N VAL A 175 -8.24 -17.41 0.74
CA VAL A 175 -7.12 -18.09 1.40
C VAL A 175 -7.61 -19.04 2.49
N GLU A 176 -8.46 -18.55 3.39
CA GLU A 176 -8.92 -19.29 4.58
C GLU A 176 -9.89 -20.42 4.23
N THR A 177 -10.76 -20.23 3.24
CA THR A 177 -11.81 -21.20 2.91
C THR A 177 -11.45 -22.18 1.80
N GLN A 178 -10.48 -21.85 0.93
CA GLN A 178 -10.12 -22.67 -0.23
C GLN A 178 -8.65 -23.08 -0.23
N LEU A 179 -7.72 -22.12 -0.24
CA LEU A 179 -6.31 -22.44 -0.47
C LEU A 179 -5.65 -23.12 0.70
N LEU A 180 -5.70 -22.53 1.89
CA LEU A 180 -5.00 -23.04 3.06
C LEU A 180 -5.52 -24.45 3.47
N PRO A 181 -6.83 -24.75 3.46
CA PRO A 181 -7.31 -26.11 3.69
C PRO A 181 -6.78 -27.12 2.66
N ALA A 182 -6.76 -26.75 1.37
CA ALA A 182 -6.24 -27.62 0.31
C ALA A 182 -4.73 -27.87 0.47
N MET A 183 -3.95 -26.84 0.79
CA MET A 183 -2.53 -26.98 1.08
C MET A 183 -2.28 -27.86 2.30
N LYS A 184 -3.06 -27.69 3.38
CA LYS A 184 -2.92 -28.47 4.60
C LYS A 184 -3.26 -29.95 4.44
N ALA A 185 -4.08 -30.29 3.44
CA ALA A 185 -4.32 -31.68 3.07
C ALA A 185 -3.09 -32.35 2.41
N GLU A 186 -2.23 -31.56 1.76
CA GLU A 186 -0.96 -32.03 1.17
C GLU A 186 0.20 -31.96 2.16
N PHE A 187 0.24 -30.93 3.00
CA PHE A 187 1.30 -30.66 3.98
C PHE A 187 0.75 -29.92 5.20
N GLU A 188 0.75 -30.56 6.37
CA GLU A 188 0.13 -30.03 7.60
C GLU A 188 0.67 -28.64 8.01
N ASP A 189 1.97 -28.41 7.85
CA ASP A 189 2.63 -27.14 8.18
C ASP A 189 2.58 -26.11 7.03
N ALA A 190 1.77 -26.33 6.00
CA ALA A 190 1.59 -25.36 4.93
C ALA A 190 1.06 -24.02 5.47
N GLU A 191 1.54 -22.93 4.89
CA GLU A 191 1.26 -21.58 5.37
C GLU A 191 1.12 -20.59 4.21
N ILE A 192 0.19 -19.64 4.36
CA ILE A 192 0.08 -18.45 3.50
C ILE A 192 0.07 -17.23 4.43
N VAL A 193 1.10 -16.39 4.35
CA VAL A 193 1.22 -15.15 5.12
C VAL A 193 1.06 -13.96 4.20
N ILE A 194 0.18 -13.03 4.56
CA ILE A 194 -0.01 -11.76 3.83
C ILE A 194 0.37 -10.61 4.75
N THR A 195 1.40 -9.85 4.38
CA THR A 195 1.96 -8.76 5.18
C THR A 195 1.83 -7.43 4.44
N PRO A 196 1.23 -6.38 5.06
CA PRO A 196 1.21 -5.05 4.47
C PRO A 196 2.63 -4.49 4.39
N ARG A 197 2.97 -3.88 3.26
CA ARG A 197 4.28 -3.23 3.03
C ARG A 197 4.18 -1.73 3.28
N ASP A 198 3.34 -1.06 2.50
CA ASP A 198 3.12 0.38 2.55
C ASP A 198 1.68 0.69 2.09
N GLU A 199 1.12 1.78 2.62
CA GLU A 199 -0.23 2.24 2.31
C GLU A 199 -0.27 3.77 2.32
N THR A 200 -0.72 4.35 1.21
CA THR A 200 -1.03 5.77 1.07
C THR A 200 -2.52 5.89 0.80
N PRO A 201 -3.29 6.64 1.62
CA PRO A 201 -4.72 6.80 1.41
C PRO A 201 -5.00 7.59 0.13
N SER A 202 -6.17 7.32 -0.46
CA SER A 202 -6.73 8.14 -1.53
C SER A 202 -7.06 9.54 -1.01
N PHE A 203 -7.07 10.51 -1.91
CA PHE A 203 -7.45 11.88 -1.62
C PHE A 203 -8.44 12.39 -2.68
N GLU A 204 -9.38 13.21 -2.23
CA GLU A 204 -10.30 13.94 -3.09
C GLU A 204 -10.61 15.29 -2.41
N GLY A 205 -10.24 16.38 -3.09
CA GLY A 205 -10.68 17.73 -2.78
C GLY A 205 -11.86 18.15 -3.66
N SER A 206 -12.40 19.34 -3.44
CA SER A 206 -13.44 19.93 -4.29
C SER A 206 -13.04 21.32 -4.80
N GLU A 207 -13.45 21.66 -6.03
CA GLU A 207 -13.24 23.00 -6.60
C GLU A 207 -14.16 24.05 -5.97
N GLU A 208 -15.35 23.64 -5.52
CA GLU A 208 -16.38 24.51 -4.94
C GLU A 208 -16.26 24.69 -3.43
N ALA A 209 -15.25 24.07 -2.80
CA ALA A 209 -15.01 24.16 -1.37
C ALA A 209 -14.77 25.64 -0.99
N PRO A 210 -15.64 26.30 -0.19
CA PRO A 210 -15.31 27.61 0.36
C PRO A 210 -14.21 27.39 1.40
N SER A 211 -12.94 27.47 0.99
CA SER A 211 -11.74 27.07 1.76
C SER A 211 -12.05 26.28 3.05
N PRO A 212 -12.34 24.96 3.01
CA PRO A 212 -12.85 24.28 4.18
C PRO A 212 -11.88 23.20 4.70
N SER A 213 -11.62 23.28 6.00
CA SER A 213 -11.37 22.14 6.91
C SER A 213 -10.75 20.87 6.32
N TRP A 214 -9.42 20.84 6.22
CA TRP A 214 -8.64 19.61 6.05
C TRP A 214 -8.67 18.79 7.35
N TYR A 215 -9.75 18.06 7.61
CA TYR A 215 -9.69 16.97 8.58
C TYR A 215 -9.42 15.68 7.81
N VAL A 216 -8.18 15.18 7.83
CA VAL A 216 -7.94 13.75 7.61
C VAL A 216 -8.55 13.04 8.82
N PRO A 217 -9.57 12.17 8.67
CA PRO A 217 -10.15 11.48 9.81
C PRO A 217 -9.06 10.67 10.54
N LEU A 218 -8.90 10.94 11.84
CA LEU A 218 -7.97 10.26 12.77
C LEU A 218 -8.09 8.72 12.75
N SER A 219 -9.17 8.16 12.22
CA SER A 219 -9.43 6.71 12.18
C SER A 219 -8.45 5.94 11.29
N ILE A 220 -7.84 6.55 10.28
CA ILE A 220 -6.86 5.89 9.39
C ILE A 220 -5.47 5.83 10.06
N ILE A 221 -5.10 6.87 10.83
CA ILE A 221 -3.80 6.98 11.51
C ILE A 221 -3.67 5.96 12.67
N THR A 222 -4.79 5.60 13.32
CA THR A 222 -4.76 4.80 14.55
C THR A 222 -4.45 3.32 14.32
N THR A 223 -4.69 2.79 13.11
CA THR A 223 -4.44 1.37 12.79
C THR A 223 -2.97 1.13 12.41
N PHE A 224 -2.33 2.08 11.73
CA PHE A 224 -0.92 1.98 11.33
C PHE A 224 0.06 2.37 12.46
N GLY A 225 -0.33 3.30 13.34
CA GLY A 225 0.44 3.64 14.53
C GLY A 225 0.66 2.46 15.49
N LYS A 226 -0.31 1.52 15.56
CA LYS A 226 -0.18 0.27 16.33
C LYS A 226 0.83 -0.69 15.68
N TYR A 227 0.89 -0.75 14.35
CA TYR A 227 1.85 -1.57 13.60
C TYR A 227 3.29 -1.03 13.73
N LEU A 228 3.48 0.28 13.62
CA LEU A 228 4.78 0.93 13.81
C LEU A 228 5.26 0.87 15.26
N ALA A 229 4.35 0.98 16.24
CA ALA A 229 4.67 0.80 17.66
C ALA A 229 5.07 -0.65 17.98
N ALA A 230 4.43 -1.64 17.36
CA ALA A 230 4.83 -3.04 17.46
C ALA A 230 6.21 -3.29 16.84
N ARG A 231 6.48 -2.68 15.68
CA ARG A 231 7.77 -2.78 14.98
C ARG A 231 8.91 -2.13 15.77
N ARG A 232 8.69 -0.95 16.38
CA ARG A 232 9.66 -0.29 17.28
C ARG A 232 9.95 -1.11 18.53
N ARG A 233 8.93 -1.74 19.15
CA ARG A 233 9.13 -2.64 20.30
C ARG A 233 9.93 -3.88 19.93
N ALA A 234 9.67 -4.48 18.77
CA ALA A 234 10.37 -5.66 18.28
C ALA A 234 11.85 -5.38 17.94
N THR A 235 12.16 -4.21 17.39
CA THR A 235 13.55 -3.79 17.12
C THR A 235 14.35 -3.51 18.40
N THR A 236 13.73 -2.93 19.43
CA THR A 236 14.37 -2.80 20.76
C THR A 236 14.53 -4.13 21.50
N ALA A 237 13.78 -5.18 21.13
CA ALA A 237 13.82 -6.49 21.78
C ALA A 237 14.73 -7.52 21.09
N GLY A 238 15.39 -7.17 19.96
CA GLY A 238 16.37 -8.02 19.30
C GLY A 238 15.81 -9.26 18.58
N LEU A 239 14.52 -9.29 18.25
CA LEU A 239 13.92 -10.40 17.50
C LEU A 239 14.20 -10.28 15.99
N PRO A 240 14.62 -11.35 15.30
CA PRO A 240 14.96 -11.30 13.89
C PRO A 240 13.71 -11.24 13.00
N ALA A 241 13.82 -10.52 11.88
CA ALA A 241 12.73 -10.13 10.97
C ALA A 241 11.96 -11.29 10.28
N HIS A 242 12.36 -12.54 10.49
CA HIS A 242 11.74 -13.73 9.89
C HIS A 242 10.78 -14.46 10.85
N GLN A 243 10.61 -13.98 12.09
CA GLN A 243 9.58 -14.43 13.04
C GLN A 243 8.48 -13.38 13.27
N LEU A 244 8.34 -12.41 12.37
CA LEU A 244 7.31 -11.36 12.37
C LEU A 244 6.35 -11.53 11.20
#